data_AF-A0A3D3HAP5-F1
#
_entry.id   AF-A0A3D3HAP5-F1
#
_cell.length_a   1.000
_cell.length_b   1.000
_cell.length_c   1.000
_cell.angle_alpha   90.00
_cell.angle_beta   90.00
_cell.angle_gamma   90.00
#
_symmetry.space_group_name_H-M   'P 1'
#
loop_
_entity.id
_entity.type
_entity.pdbx_description
1 polymer ?
#
loop_
_entity_poly.entity_id
_entity_poly.type
_entity_poly.pdbx_seq_one_letter_code
_entity_poly.pdbx_strand_id
1 'polypeptide(L)' 'MDIKVHGLSIDILGKALDQSKAGRAAILEHMLSILPQPRAELSPHAPRVETITINPDKIR' A
#
# COMPACT_ATOMS: atom_id res chain seq x y z
N MET A 1 1.63 11.76 -15.97
CA MET A 1 2.28 13.08 -15.86
C MET A 1 1.32 14.11 -16.38
N ASP A 2 1.13 15.19 -15.64
CA ASP A 2 0.37 16.34 -16.13
C ASP A 2 1.31 17.19 -17.01
N ILE A 3 1.35 16.90 -18.32
CA ILE A 3 2.29 17.53 -19.25
C ILE A 3 1.62 18.78 -19.85
N LYS A 4 2.21 19.96 -19.62
CA LYS A 4 1.69 21.26 -20.07
C LYS A 4 2.28 21.77 -21.39
N VAL A 5 3.16 20.99 -22.04
CA VAL A 5 3.86 21.36 -23.28
C VAL A 5 3.71 20.27 -24.34
N HIS A 6 3.65 20.65 -25.61
CA HIS A 6 3.58 19.72 -26.73
C HIS A 6 4.99 19.29 -27.15
N GLY A 7 5.17 18.00 -27.49
CA GLY A 7 6.43 17.49 -28.08
C GLY A 7 7.53 17.08 -27.11
N LEU A 8 7.20 16.71 -25.86
CA LEU A 8 8.19 16.12 -24.95
C LEU A 8 8.73 14.81 -25.52
N SER A 9 10.05 14.66 -25.60
CA SER A 9 10.66 13.45 -26.17
C SER A 9 10.51 12.25 -25.23
N ILE A 10 10.37 11.05 -25.84
CA ILE A 10 10.31 9.78 -25.11
C ILE A 10 11.56 9.57 -24.25
N ASP A 11 12.70 10.08 -24.71
CA ASP A 11 13.99 9.95 -24.04
C ASP A 11 14.01 10.70 -22.69
N ILE A 12 13.39 11.89 -22.63
CA ILE A 12 13.25 12.67 -21.39
C ILE A 12 12.28 11.98 -20.44
N LEU A 13 11.18 11.43 -20.98
CA LEU A 13 10.22 10.61 -20.22
C LEU A 13 10.90 9.40 -19.57
N GLY A 14 11.75 8.68 -20.32
CA GLY A 14 12.50 7.53 -19.81
C GLY A 14 13.40 7.91 -18.64
N LYS A 15 14.21 8.97 -18.81
CA LYS A 15 15.07 9.52 -17.75
C LYS A 15 14.29 9.93 -16.50
N ALA A 16 13.14 10.58 -16.69
CA ALA A 16 12.29 10.98 -15.57
C ALA A 16 11.72 9.78 -14.80
N LEU A 17 11.33 8.71 -15.49
CA LEU A 17 10.84 7.48 -14.85
C LEU A 17 11.95 6.74 -14.10
N ASP A 18 13.17 6.69 -14.67
CA ASP A 18 14.33 6.08 -14.01
C ASP A 18 14.72 6.83 -12.74
N GLN A 19 14.76 8.16 -12.81
CA GLN A 19 14.97 9.01 -11.63
C GLN A 19 13.86 8.80 -10.59
N SER A 20 12.60 8.74 -11.04
CA SER A 20 11.45 8.51 -10.16
C SER A 20 11.50 7.15 -9.48
N LYS A 21 12.02 6.11 -10.16
CA LYS A 21 12.20 4.78 -9.58
C LYS A 21 13.21 4.80 -8.43
N ALA A 22 14.35 5.47 -8.61
CA ALA A 22 15.35 5.64 -7.54
C ALA A 22 14.77 6.45 -6.36
N GLY A 23 14.08 7.55 -6.63
CA GLY A 23 13.41 8.35 -5.60
C GLY A 23 12.35 7.54 -4.83
N ARG A 24 11.53 6.74 -5.54
CA ARG A 24 10.54 5.85 -4.91
C ARG A 24 11.20 4.81 -4.02
N ALA A 25 12.33 4.23 -4.44
CA ALA A 25 13.06 3.24 -3.64
C ALA A 25 13.56 3.85 -2.33
N ALA A 26 14.13 5.06 -2.36
CA ALA A 26 14.58 5.76 -1.15
C ALA A 26 13.43 6.06 -0.17
N ILE A 27 12.26 6.48 -0.69
CA ILE A 27 11.06 6.69 0.14
C ILE A 27 10.61 5.37 0.77
N LEU A 28 10.54 4.29 -0.01
CA LEU A 28 10.15 2.97 0.49
C LEU A 28 11.12 2.44 1.54
N GLU A 29 12.43 2.66 1.38
CA GLU A 29 13.44 2.27 2.36
C GLU A 29 13.20 2.96 3.71
N HIS A 30 12.92 4.27 3.70
CA HIS A 30 12.55 4.98 4.92
C HIS A 30 11.20 4.53 5.50
N MET A 31 10.22 4.15 4.66
CA MET A 31 8.96 3.58 5.16
C MET A 31 9.19 2.24 5.87
N LEU A 32 10.03 1.38 5.29
CA LEU A 32 10.37 0.05 5.83
C LEU A 32 11.19 0.14 7.12
N SER A 33 12.00 1.19 7.32
CA SER A 33 12.72 1.39 8.58
C SER A 33 11.78 1.65 9.77
N ILE A 34 10.57 2.16 9.52
CA ILE A 34 9.55 2.44 10.53
C ILE A 34 8.59 1.27 10.72
N LEU A 35 8.08 0.69 9.62
CA LEU A 35 7.15 -0.43 9.65
C LEU A 35 7.48 -1.40 8.50
N PRO A 36 8.35 -2.39 8.74
CA PRO A 36 8.79 -3.31 7.68
C PRO A 36 7.72 -4.32 7.27
N GLN A 37 6.75 -4.58 8.15
CA GLN A 37 5.69 -5.55 7.92
C GLN A 37 4.37 -5.12 8.60
N PRO A 38 3.22 -5.61 8.12
CA PRO A 38 1.95 -5.43 8.82
C PRO A 38 2.02 -5.92 10.27
N ARG A 39 1.28 -5.25 11.17
CA ARG A 39 1.21 -5.67 12.57
C ARG A 39 0.51 -7.03 12.67
N ALA A 40 1.06 -7.93 13.48
CA ALA A 40 0.52 -9.28 13.66
C ALA A 40 -0.89 -9.28 14.26
N GLU A 41 -1.17 -8.29 15.11
CA GLU A 41 -2.43 -8.16 15.81
C GLU A 41 -3.21 -6.93 15.35
N LEU A 42 -4.52 -7.10 15.29
CA LEU A 42 -5.46 -6.02 15.01
C LEU A 42 -5.49 -5.04 16.18
N SER A 43 -5.68 -3.75 15.89
CA SER A 43 -5.86 -2.72 16.91
C SER A 43 -6.93 -3.12 17.95
N PRO A 44 -6.74 -2.79 19.24
CA PRO A 44 -7.75 -3.04 20.27
C PRO A 44 -9.06 -2.26 20.02
N HIS A 45 -8.98 -1.16 19.25
CA HIS A 45 -10.13 -0.33 18.90
C HIS A 45 -10.77 -0.71 17.56
N ALA A 46 -10.17 -1.64 16.82
CA ALA A 46 -10.75 -2.10 15.56
C ALA A 46 -11.89 -3.09 15.84
N PRO A 47 -12.96 -3.10 15.01
CA PRO A 47 -14.05 -4.05 15.16
C PRO A 47 -13.55 -5.49 14.97
N ARG A 48 -14.06 -6.40 15.79
CA ARG A 48 -13.72 -7.84 15.76
C ARG A 48 -14.96 -8.63 15.35
N VAL A 49 -14.75 -9.63 14.50
CA VAL A 49 -15.76 -10.62 14.17
C VAL A 49 -15.56 -11.81 15.09
N GLU A 50 -16.49 -12.05 16.00
CA GLU A 50 -16.51 -13.24 16.83
C GLU A 50 -17.47 -14.27 16.22
N THR A 51 -16.99 -15.50 16.07
CA THR A 51 -17.82 -16.61 15.59
C THR A 51 -18.18 -17.50 16.74
N ILE A 52 -19.47 -17.64 17.00
CA ILE A 52 -20.00 -18.60 17.96
C ILE A 52 -20.66 -19.75 17.21
N THR A 53 -20.41 -20.98 17.63
CA THR A 53 -21.10 -22.16 17.09
C THR A 53 -22.30 -22.46 17.97
N ILE A 54 -23.49 -22.46 17.38
CA ILE A 54 -24.73 -22.85 18.06
C ILE A 54 -25.27 -24.13 17.43
N ASN A 55 -25.93 -24.97 18.23
CA ASN A 55 -26.58 -26.17 17.73
C ASN A 55 -27.66 -25.76 16.70
N PRO A 56 -27.62 -26.26 15.45
CA PRO A 56 -28.63 -25.98 14.42
C PRO A 56 -30.07 -26.19 14.87
N ASP A 57 -30.33 -27.15 15.76
CA ASP A 57 -31.67 -27.41 16.30
C ASP A 57 -32.23 -26.23 17.12
N LYS A 58 -31.35 -25.34 17.60
CA LYS A 58 -31.71 -24.12 18.33
C LYS A 58 -31.84 -22.88 17.43
N ILE A 59 -31.68 -23.04 16.11
CA ILE A 59 -31.76 -21.95 15.12
C ILE A 59 -33.18 -21.83 14.53
N ARG A 60 -34.06 -22.82 14.77
CA ARG A 60 -35.41 -22.87 14.21
C ARG A 60 -36.46 -22.27 15.14
#